data_AF-A0A0M3JSK0-F1
#
_entry.id   AF-A0A0M3JSK0-F1
#
_cell.length_a   1.000
_cell.length_b   1.000
_cell.length_c   1.000
_cell.angle_alpha   90.00
_cell.angle_beta   90.00
_cell.angle_gamma   90.00
#
_symmetry.space_group_name_H-M   'P 1'
#
loop_
_entity.id
_entity.type
_entity.pdbx_description
1 polymer ?
#
loop_
_entity_poly.entity_id
_entity_poly.type
_entity_poly.pdbx_seq_one_letter_code
_entity_poly.pdbx_strand_id
1 'polypeptide(L)'
;MEVEEATQEGEKGRGVLSLMPHYDQLVRWVREEGWAITINALPPELGGHSISAHCESPKYSSTTFSTTDAFFHFSTTYIVEFTLQCANNPKDMAIYGTVNGKAYQAAVLEETSKHQISWQLDHEQSGAQTFNVNIYDEDGYASFRKAERNSEDPNKVKPLFTIEFKHPGVSKASPIASETVVTLVALAWLYIAYSFKSQLLA
;
A
#
# COMPACT_ATOMS: atom_id res chain seq x y z
N MET A 1 9.96 60.95 -14.67
CA MET A 1 9.29 60.09 -13.67
C MET A 1 9.23 58.72 -14.33
N GLU A 2 10.31 57.92 -14.23
CA GLU A 2 10.49 56.89 -13.18
C GLU A 2 9.41 55.80 -13.36
N VAL A 3 9.67 54.51 -13.54
CA VAL A 3 10.80 53.64 -13.22
C VAL A 3 10.81 52.43 -14.17
N GLU A 4 12.02 51.93 -14.42
CA GLU A 4 12.45 50.66 -15.00
C GLU A 4 12.15 49.46 -14.09
N GLU A 5 11.62 48.35 -14.59
CA GLU A 5 12.10 47.03 -14.12
C GLU A 5 11.76 45.92 -15.12
N ALA A 6 12.83 45.28 -15.60
CA ALA A 6 12.81 44.06 -16.36
C ALA A 6 12.99 42.88 -15.41
N THR A 7 12.20 41.82 -15.58
CA THR A 7 12.63 40.47 -15.18
C THR A 7 12.20 39.47 -16.24
N GLN A 8 13.16 39.07 -17.06
CA GLN A 8 13.16 37.78 -17.74
C GLN A 8 13.34 36.69 -16.69
N GLU A 9 12.46 35.70 -16.67
CA GLU A 9 12.84 34.35 -16.25
C GLU A 9 12.14 33.30 -17.13
N GLY A 10 12.88 32.89 -18.18
CA GLY A 10 12.96 31.51 -18.66
C GLY A 10 11.69 30.66 -18.78
N GLU A 11 10.77 30.98 -19.69
CA GLU A 11 9.75 30.03 -20.13
C GLU A 11 10.31 29.05 -21.17
N LYS A 12 11.27 28.23 -20.74
CA LYS A 12 11.77 27.06 -21.47
C LYS A 12 10.72 25.93 -21.37
N GLY A 13 9.62 26.12 -22.08
CA GLY A 13 8.50 25.18 -22.10
C GLY A 13 7.48 25.44 -23.20
N ARG A 14 7.81 26.28 -24.18
CA ARG A 14 6.98 26.53 -25.36
C ARG A 14 7.08 25.33 -26.32
N GLY A 15 6.52 24.21 -25.91
CA GLY A 15 6.53 22.94 -26.62
C GLY A 15 5.12 22.45 -26.88
N VAL A 16 4.81 22.29 -28.17
CA VAL A 16 3.72 21.46 -28.75
C VAL A 16 2.29 22.04 -28.73
N LEU A 17 1.82 22.75 -27.69
CA LEU A 17 0.40 23.14 -27.62
C LEU A 17 0.00 24.39 -28.45
N SER A 18 0.96 25.24 -28.83
CA SER A 18 0.67 26.51 -29.53
C SER A 18 0.42 26.36 -31.04
N LEU A 19 0.57 25.16 -31.60
CA LEU A 19 0.46 24.92 -33.05
C LEU A 19 -0.93 24.45 -33.50
N MET A 20 -1.90 24.36 -32.59
CA MET A 20 -3.29 24.05 -32.95
C MET A 20 -4.00 25.32 -33.42
N PRO A 21 -4.70 25.30 -34.57
CA PRO A 21 -5.62 26.38 -34.88
C PRO A 21 -6.73 26.33 -33.81
N HIS A 22 -7.10 27.48 -33.24
CA HIS A 22 -8.11 27.64 -32.18
C HIS A 22 -7.66 27.58 -30.70
N TYR A 23 -6.37 27.74 -30.39
CA TYR A 23 -5.85 27.80 -29.00
C TYR A 23 -6.51 28.89 -28.12
N ASP A 24 -6.69 30.09 -28.64
CA ASP A 24 -7.22 31.22 -27.85
C ASP A 24 -8.68 31.02 -27.40
N GLN A 25 -9.44 30.16 -28.06
CA GLN A 25 -10.78 29.81 -27.59
C GLN A 25 -10.78 28.74 -26.52
N LEU A 26 -9.87 27.77 -26.56
CA LEU A 26 -9.72 26.78 -25.49
C LEU A 26 -9.33 27.43 -24.16
N VAL A 27 -8.42 28.41 -24.20
CA VAL A 27 -8.00 29.14 -23.00
C VAL A 27 -9.13 30.02 -22.44
N ARG A 28 -9.96 30.62 -23.30
CA ARG A 28 -11.15 31.37 -22.88
C ARG A 28 -12.25 30.46 -22.33
N TRP A 29 -12.46 29.29 -22.92
CA TRP A 29 -13.46 28.31 -22.47
C TRP A 29 -13.14 27.75 -21.08
N VAL A 30 -11.86 27.45 -20.80
CA VAL A 30 -11.39 26.95 -19.49
C VAL A 30 -11.48 28.01 -18.38
N ARG A 31 -11.41 29.31 -18.73
CA ARG A 31 -11.42 30.40 -17.75
C ARG A 31 -12.83 30.89 -17.40
N GLU A 32 -13.80 30.76 -18.31
CA GLU A 32 -15.17 31.27 -18.09
C GLU A 32 -16.17 30.22 -17.57
N GLU A 33 -15.95 28.92 -17.80
CA GLU A 33 -16.79 27.86 -17.24
C GLU A 33 -15.97 26.90 -16.37
N GLY A 34 -16.05 27.09 -15.05
CA GLY A 34 -15.42 26.21 -14.08
C GLY A 34 -16.06 24.82 -14.10
N TRP A 35 -15.43 23.87 -14.77
CA TRP A 35 -15.81 22.46 -14.72
C TRP A 35 -14.66 21.58 -14.24
N ALA A 36 -14.98 20.73 -13.27
CA ALA A 36 -14.18 19.57 -12.91
C ALA A 36 -14.15 18.62 -14.11
N ILE A 37 -12.96 18.36 -14.63
CA ILE A 37 -12.73 17.42 -15.72
C ILE A 37 -13.19 16.01 -15.30
N THR A 38 -14.38 15.62 -15.72
CA THR A 38 -14.74 14.20 -15.82
C THR A 38 -14.26 13.69 -17.18
N ILE A 39 -13.49 12.60 -17.17
CA ILE A 39 -12.72 12.02 -18.30
C ILE A 39 -13.59 11.60 -19.50
N ASN A 40 -14.92 11.66 -19.41
CA ASN A 40 -15.83 11.02 -20.37
C ASN A 40 -16.20 11.88 -21.62
N ALA A 41 -15.49 12.97 -21.90
CA ALA A 41 -15.81 13.86 -23.03
C ALA A 41 -14.63 14.18 -23.97
N LEU A 42 -13.64 13.28 -24.07
CA LEU A 42 -12.53 13.41 -25.02
C LEU A 42 -12.77 12.56 -26.29
N PRO A 43 -12.38 13.06 -27.48
CA PRO A 43 -12.48 12.31 -28.74
C PRO A 43 -11.65 11.00 -28.68
N PRO A 44 -12.11 9.94 -29.36
CA PRO A 44 -11.68 8.54 -29.15
C PRO A 44 -10.22 8.21 -29.50
N GLU A 45 -9.46 9.17 -30.02
CA GLU A 45 -8.06 8.96 -30.45
C GLU A 45 -7.02 9.42 -29.41
N LEU A 46 -7.46 10.08 -28.32
CA LEU A 46 -6.60 10.54 -27.21
C LEU A 46 -7.20 10.25 -25.83
N GLY A 47 -8.38 9.61 -25.79
CA GLY A 47 -9.00 9.11 -24.58
C GLY A 47 -8.47 7.73 -24.25
N GLY A 48 -7.50 7.65 -23.34
CA GLY A 48 -7.29 6.43 -22.58
C GLY A 48 -8.62 6.11 -21.89
N HIS A 49 -9.40 5.20 -22.47
CA HIS A 49 -10.47 4.54 -21.75
C HIS A 49 -9.80 3.88 -20.55
N SER A 50 -9.97 4.44 -19.35
CA SER A 50 -10.03 3.57 -18.18
C SER A 50 -11.26 2.71 -18.42
N ILE A 51 -11.07 1.61 -19.14
CA ILE A 51 -11.96 0.46 -19.07
C ILE A 51 -11.80 0.05 -17.62
N SER A 52 -12.63 0.60 -16.75
CA SER A 52 -12.72 0.10 -15.40
C SER A 52 -13.15 -1.35 -15.53
N ALA A 53 -12.18 -2.23 -15.33
CA ALA A 53 -12.29 -3.64 -15.54
C ALA A 53 -13.04 -4.23 -14.35
N HIS A 54 -14.36 -4.17 -14.39
CA HIS A 54 -15.17 -4.76 -13.34
C HIS A 54 -15.03 -6.29 -13.31
N CYS A 55 -14.74 -6.84 -12.13
CA CYS A 55 -14.63 -8.28 -11.95
C CYS A 55 -16.01 -8.90 -11.70
N GLU A 56 -16.55 -9.58 -12.71
CA GLU A 56 -17.80 -10.33 -12.57
C GLU A 56 -17.57 -11.71 -11.94
N SER A 57 -18.32 -11.99 -10.87
CA SER A 57 -18.27 -13.24 -10.10
C SER A 57 -16.87 -13.60 -9.57
N PRO A 58 -16.37 -12.89 -8.54
CA PRO A 58 -15.03 -13.11 -8.01
C PRO A 58 -14.92 -14.46 -7.29
N LYS A 59 -14.10 -15.36 -7.82
CA LYS A 59 -13.65 -16.55 -7.10
C LYS A 59 -12.24 -16.32 -6.58
N TYR A 60 -12.04 -16.46 -5.27
CA TYR A 60 -10.77 -16.15 -4.63
C TYR A 60 -10.25 -17.29 -3.77
N SER A 61 -8.92 -17.33 -3.62
CA SER A 61 -8.22 -18.15 -2.62
C SER A 61 -7.21 -17.27 -1.91
N SER A 62 -7.27 -17.23 -0.57
CA SER A 62 -6.47 -16.32 0.25
C SER A 62 -5.52 -17.05 1.18
N THR A 63 -4.29 -16.55 1.30
CA THR A 63 -3.28 -16.95 2.28
C THR A 63 -2.85 -15.74 3.10
N THR A 64 -2.77 -15.93 4.41
CA THR A 64 -2.59 -14.85 5.37
C THR A 64 -1.34 -15.08 6.20
N PHE A 65 -0.48 -14.07 6.29
CA PHE A 65 0.75 -14.10 7.06
C PHE A 65 0.87 -12.86 7.96
N SER A 66 1.39 -13.05 9.18
CA SER A 66 1.75 -11.94 10.06
C SER A 66 2.99 -12.29 10.85
N THR A 67 3.82 -11.28 11.10
CA THR A 67 4.90 -11.38 12.08
C THR A 67 4.30 -11.49 13.48
N THR A 68 4.79 -12.42 14.30
CA THR A 68 4.39 -12.57 15.71
C THR A 68 5.51 -12.25 16.69
N ASP A 69 6.73 -12.05 16.19
CA ASP A 69 7.90 -11.71 16.99
C ASP A 69 7.98 -10.20 17.26
N ALA A 70 7.85 -9.86 18.54
CA ALA A 70 7.88 -8.49 19.05
C ALA A 70 9.26 -7.93 19.32
N PHE A 71 10.25 -8.81 19.36
CA PHE A 71 11.53 -8.51 19.97
C PHE A 71 12.49 -7.93 18.94
N PHE A 72 12.53 -8.51 17.74
CA PHE A 72 13.39 -8.05 16.66
C PHE A 72 12.73 -6.98 15.77
N HIS A 73 11.41 -6.84 15.83
CA HIS A 73 10.66 -5.94 14.97
C HIS A 73 10.00 -4.80 15.76
N PHE A 74 10.20 -3.56 15.29
CA PHE A 74 9.52 -2.38 15.86
C PHE A 74 8.01 -2.36 15.58
N SER A 75 7.59 -3.01 14.51
CA SER A 75 6.20 -3.04 14.04
C SER A 75 5.83 -4.43 13.55
N THR A 76 4.57 -4.80 13.69
CA THR A 76 4.06 -6.05 13.12
C THR A 76 3.61 -5.81 11.68
N THR A 77 4.19 -6.58 10.77
CA THR A 77 3.79 -6.60 9.36
C THR A 77 2.73 -7.66 9.15
N TYR A 78 1.67 -7.28 8.45
CA TYR A 78 0.59 -8.14 8.01
C TYR A 78 0.62 -8.23 6.50
N ILE A 79 0.42 -9.44 5.98
CA ILE A 79 0.45 -9.74 4.57
C ILE A 79 -0.76 -10.62 4.26
N VAL A 80 -1.54 -10.20 3.28
CA VAL A 80 -2.61 -10.99 2.71
C VAL A 80 -2.31 -11.19 1.24
N GLU A 81 -2.11 -12.44 0.88
CA GLU A 81 -1.97 -12.87 -0.50
C GLU A 81 -3.28 -13.50 -0.94
N PHE A 82 -3.72 -13.21 -2.15
CA PHE A 82 -4.87 -13.88 -2.73
C PHE A 82 -4.73 -14.02 -4.23
N THR A 83 -5.33 -15.06 -4.78
CA THR A 83 -5.58 -15.18 -6.21
C THR A 83 -7.02 -14.80 -6.49
N LEU A 84 -7.22 -14.05 -7.58
CA LEU A 84 -8.54 -13.66 -8.04
C LEU A 84 -8.79 -14.28 -9.42
N GLN A 85 -9.95 -14.91 -9.57
CA GLN A 85 -10.43 -15.47 -10.83
C GLN A 85 -11.80 -14.84 -11.12
N CYS A 86 -11.86 -14.03 -12.17
CA CYS A 86 -13.09 -13.38 -12.64
C CYS A 86 -13.58 -14.07 -13.91
N ALA A 87 -14.89 -14.15 -14.12
CA ALA A 87 -15.45 -14.74 -15.35
C ALA A 87 -14.96 -14.00 -16.61
N ASN A 88 -14.85 -12.67 -16.52
CA ASN A 88 -14.49 -11.80 -17.64
C ASN A 88 -12.97 -11.68 -17.89
N ASN A 89 -12.14 -12.31 -17.05
CA ASN A 89 -10.67 -12.32 -17.16
C ASN A 89 -10.07 -10.97 -17.61
N PRO A 90 -10.37 -9.85 -16.91
CA PRO A 90 -9.82 -8.56 -17.29
C PRO A 90 -8.30 -8.58 -17.20
N LYS A 91 -7.65 -7.99 -18.20
CA LYS A 91 -6.19 -7.77 -18.19
C LYS A 91 -5.90 -6.47 -17.46
N ASP A 92 -4.86 -6.47 -16.63
CA ASP A 92 -4.36 -5.29 -15.91
C ASP A 92 -5.39 -4.59 -15.02
N MET A 93 -6.11 -5.37 -14.20
CA MET A 93 -7.04 -4.83 -13.22
C MET A 93 -6.30 -4.40 -11.94
N ALA A 94 -6.47 -3.14 -11.52
CA ALA A 94 -5.96 -2.66 -10.24
C ALA A 94 -6.92 -3.05 -9.10
N ILE A 95 -6.41 -3.79 -8.12
CA ILE A 95 -7.16 -4.18 -6.93
C ILE A 95 -6.75 -3.33 -5.73
N TYR A 96 -7.73 -2.92 -4.94
CA TYR A 96 -7.54 -2.15 -3.73
C TYR A 96 -8.15 -2.89 -2.55
N GLY A 97 -7.55 -2.80 -1.37
CA GLY A 97 -8.12 -3.32 -0.14
C GLY A 97 -8.16 -2.26 0.94
N THR A 98 -9.21 -2.24 1.73
CA THR A 98 -9.30 -1.35 2.90
C THR A 98 -9.23 -2.17 4.18
N VAL A 99 -8.38 -1.74 5.10
CA VAL A 99 -8.25 -2.33 6.44
C VAL A 99 -8.41 -1.21 7.46
N ASN A 100 -9.35 -1.36 8.40
CA ASN A 100 -9.65 -0.35 9.42
C ASN A 100 -9.86 1.07 8.84
N GLY A 101 -10.53 1.16 7.68
CA GLY A 101 -10.81 2.44 7.00
C GLY A 101 -9.64 3.03 6.20
N LYS A 102 -8.46 2.41 6.21
CA LYS A 102 -7.32 2.83 5.40
C LYS A 102 -7.20 1.97 4.14
N ALA A 103 -7.05 2.62 3.00
CA ALA A 103 -6.91 1.96 1.71
C ALA A 103 -5.45 1.61 1.39
N TYR A 104 -5.25 0.44 0.79
CA TYR A 104 -3.98 -0.11 0.33
C TYR A 104 -4.16 -0.67 -1.08
N GLN A 105 -3.22 -0.40 -1.97
CA GLN A 105 -3.20 -1.00 -3.30
C GLN A 105 -2.58 -2.39 -3.24
N ALA A 106 -3.17 -3.35 -3.94
CA ALA A 106 -2.58 -4.68 -4.08
C ALA A 106 -1.42 -4.65 -5.08
N ALA A 107 -0.27 -5.19 -4.67
CA ALA A 107 0.84 -5.48 -5.56
C ALA A 107 0.57 -6.80 -6.29
N VAL A 108 0.96 -6.90 -7.56
CA VAL A 108 0.90 -8.15 -8.32
C VAL A 108 2.28 -8.78 -8.33
N LEU A 109 2.38 -10.03 -7.89
CA LEU A 109 3.63 -10.78 -7.94
C LEU A 109 3.77 -11.43 -9.32
N GLU A 110 4.74 -10.97 -10.12
CA GLU A 110 4.95 -11.41 -11.51
C GLU A 110 5.09 -12.93 -11.65
N GLU A 111 5.82 -13.57 -10.72
CA GLU A 111 6.11 -15.02 -10.74
C GLU A 111 4.87 -15.91 -10.56
N THR A 112 3.90 -15.45 -9.77
CA THR A 112 2.76 -16.31 -9.36
C THR A 112 1.40 -15.72 -9.71
N SER A 113 1.36 -14.53 -10.33
CA SER A 113 0.15 -13.75 -10.62
C SER A 113 -0.76 -13.58 -9.39
N LYS A 114 -0.18 -13.60 -8.19
CA LYS A 114 -0.88 -13.40 -6.92
C LYS A 114 -0.96 -11.92 -6.61
N HIS A 115 -2.07 -11.52 -6.01
CA HIS A 115 -2.23 -10.19 -5.45
C HIS A 115 -1.81 -10.20 -3.98
N GLN A 116 -1.06 -9.19 -3.57
CA GLN A 116 -0.54 -9.06 -2.22
C GLN A 116 -0.86 -7.68 -1.67
N ILE A 117 -1.49 -7.63 -0.51
CA ILE A 117 -1.71 -6.41 0.26
C ILE A 117 -0.94 -6.56 1.56
N SER A 118 -0.11 -5.57 1.88
CA SER A 118 0.61 -5.54 3.15
C SER A 118 0.42 -4.22 3.86
N TRP A 119 0.35 -4.29 5.18
CA TRP A 119 0.32 -3.12 6.05
C TRP A 119 1.10 -3.42 7.33
N GLN A 120 1.41 -2.36 8.06
CA GLN A 120 2.19 -2.44 9.29
C GLN A 120 1.44 -1.69 10.39
N LEU A 121 1.44 -2.25 11.59
CA LEU A 121 0.93 -1.60 12.79
C LEU A 121 2.01 -1.64 13.87
N ASP A 122 1.93 -0.67 14.78
CA ASP A 122 2.79 -0.65 15.95
C ASP A 122 2.51 -1.84 16.86
N HIS A 123 3.54 -2.31 17.54
CA HIS A 123 3.46 -3.46 18.42
C HIS A 123 2.42 -3.33 19.54
N GLU A 124 2.18 -2.10 20.02
CA GLU A 124 1.16 -1.82 21.03
C GLU A 124 -0.26 -1.99 20.48
N GLN A 125 -0.45 -1.73 19.18
CA GLN A 125 -1.73 -1.83 18.49
C GLN A 125 -1.93 -3.22 17.85
N SER A 126 -0.87 -4.03 17.78
CA SER A 126 -0.82 -5.36 17.17
C SER A 126 -1.17 -6.51 18.12
N GLY A 127 -2.09 -6.28 19.06
CA GLY A 127 -2.64 -7.33 19.92
C GLY A 127 -3.38 -8.44 19.13
N ALA A 128 -3.82 -9.47 19.85
CA ALA A 128 -4.63 -10.55 19.28
C ALA A 128 -5.98 -9.99 18.79
N GLN A 129 -6.16 -9.92 17.47
CA GLN A 129 -7.33 -9.33 16.84
C GLN A 129 -7.59 -9.93 15.46
N THR A 130 -8.81 -9.77 14.99
CA THR A 130 -9.20 -10.15 13.62
C THR A 130 -9.32 -8.89 12.77
N PHE A 131 -8.59 -8.83 11.66
CA PHE A 131 -8.73 -7.76 10.67
C PHE A 131 -9.66 -8.19 9.55
N ASN A 132 -10.64 -7.35 9.24
CA ASN A 132 -11.49 -7.52 8.07
C ASN A 132 -10.88 -6.74 6.91
N VAL A 133 -10.32 -7.46 5.94
CA VAL A 133 -9.74 -6.87 4.74
C VAL A 133 -10.81 -6.88 3.66
N ASN A 134 -11.41 -5.71 3.41
CA ASN A 134 -12.41 -5.55 2.36
C ASN A 134 -11.71 -5.28 1.03
N ILE A 135 -11.95 -6.11 0.03
CA ILE A 135 -11.34 -5.99 -1.29
C ILE A 135 -12.31 -5.30 -2.25
N TYR A 136 -11.78 -4.35 -3.00
CA TYR A 136 -12.48 -3.53 -3.99
C TYR A 136 -11.76 -3.60 -5.33
N ASP A 137 -12.55 -3.56 -6.39
CA ASP A 137 -12.10 -3.20 -7.72
C ASP A 137 -11.88 -1.69 -7.83
N GLU A 138 -11.42 -1.23 -8.98
CA GLU A 138 -11.19 0.19 -9.21
C GLU A 138 -12.47 1.03 -9.17
N ASP A 139 -13.61 0.51 -9.66
CA ASP A 139 -14.94 1.15 -9.53
C ASP A 139 -15.43 1.21 -8.08
N GLY A 140 -15.39 0.08 -7.38
CA GLY A 140 -15.77 -0.05 -5.99
C GLY A 140 -14.91 0.85 -5.11
N TYR A 141 -13.61 0.92 -5.37
CA TYR A 141 -12.71 1.83 -4.67
C TYR A 141 -13.00 3.30 -4.97
N ALA A 142 -13.31 3.65 -6.23
CA ALA A 142 -13.72 5.00 -6.58
C ALA A 142 -15.00 5.42 -5.84
N SER A 143 -15.96 4.50 -5.67
CA SER A 143 -17.17 4.74 -4.89
C SER A 143 -16.89 4.83 -3.38
N PHE A 144 -16.00 4.00 -2.82
CA PHE A 144 -15.54 4.08 -1.44
C PHE A 144 -14.92 5.46 -1.14
N ARG A 145 -14.02 5.94 -1.99
CA ARG A 145 -13.39 7.26 -1.84
C ARG A 145 -14.38 8.42 -1.98
N LYS A 146 -15.44 8.26 -2.79
CA LYS A 146 -16.54 9.24 -2.87
C LYS A 146 -17.35 9.27 -1.57
N ALA A 147 -17.70 8.11 -1.02
CA ALA A 147 -18.40 8.02 0.26
C ALA A 147 -17.60 8.66 1.41
N GLU A 148 -16.29 8.36 1.48
CA GLU A 148 -15.38 8.93 2.48
C GLU A 148 -15.34 10.47 2.41
N ARG A 149 -15.24 11.05 1.20
CA ARG A 149 -15.26 12.51 1.01
C ARG A 149 -16.59 13.15 1.40
N ASN A 150 -17.69 12.44 1.17
CA ASN A 150 -19.03 12.93 1.49
C ASN A 150 -19.41 12.72 2.95
N SER A 151 -18.48 12.23 3.80
CA SER A 151 -18.76 11.85 5.19
C SER A 151 -19.92 10.86 5.33
N GLU A 152 -20.12 10.01 4.32
CA GLU A 152 -21.10 8.93 4.32
C GLU A 152 -20.46 7.63 4.81
N ASP A 153 -21.23 6.73 5.42
CA ASP A 153 -20.73 5.47 5.95
C ASP A 153 -20.04 4.62 4.86
N PRO A 154 -18.72 4.39 4.94
CA PRO A 154 -17.98 3.65 3.92
C PRO A 154 -18.40 2.18 3.81
N ASN A 155 -19.06 1.66 4.85
CA ASN A 155 -19.64 0.31 4.89
C ASN A 155 -20.84 0.14 3.95
N LYS A 156 -21.42 1.23 3.43
CA LYS A 156 -22.51 1.17 2.45
C LYS A 156 -22.04 0.71 1.08
N VAL A 157 -20.74 0.88 0.78
CA VAL A 157 -20.13 0.41 -0.47
C VAL A 157 -19.82 -1.08 -0.35
N LYS A 158 -20.49 -1.89 -1.16
CA LYS A 158 -20.33 -3.35 -1.17
C LYS A 158 -18.92 -3.73 -1.67
N PRO A 159 -18.09 -4.42 -0.86
CA PRO A 159 -16.84 -4.99 -1.33
C PRO A 159 -17.08 -6.20 -2.24
N LEU A 160 -16.09 -6.56 -3.06
CA LEU A 160 -16.13 -7.79 -3.88
C LEU A 160 -16.17 -9.02 -2.98
N PHE A 161 -15.25 -9.06 -2.01
CA PHE A 161 -15.17 -10.06 -0.96
C PHE A 161 -14.39 -9.50 0.23
N THR A 162 -14.59 -10.12 1.39
CA THR A 162 -13.89 -9.77 2.63
C THR A 162 -13.07 -10.96 3.08
N ILE A 163 -11.80 -10.73 3.38
CA ILE A 163 -10.91 -11.75 3.96
C ILE A 163 -10.79 -11.45 5.45
N GLU A 164 -11.14 -12.44 6.28
CA GLU A 164 -10.92 -12.38 7.72
C GLU A 164 -9.51 -12.86 8.06
N PHE A 165 -8.67 -11.94 8.56
CA PHE A 165 -7.32 -12.24 9.01
C PHE A 165 -7.31 -12.35 10.53
N LYS A 166 -7.11 -13.55 11.07
CA LYS A 166 -6.97 -13.74 12.53
C LYS A 166 -5.51 -13.67 12.94
N HIS A 167 -5.14 -12.61 13.66
CA HIS A 167 -3.81 -12.48 14.26
C HIS A 167 -3.83 -13.05 15.69
N PRO A 168 -2.99 -14.04 16.03
CA PRO A 168 -2.93 -14.61 17.39
C PRO A 168 -2.37 -13.64 18.44
N GLY A 169 -1.87 -12.49 18.00
CA GLY A 169 -1.18 -11.53 18.85
C GLY A 169 0.33 -11.74 18.82
N VAL A 170 1.01 -10.77 19.41
CA VAL A 170 2.45 -10.70 19.41
C VAL A 170 3.04 -11.25 20.68
N SER A 171 4.08 -12.07 20.56
CA SER A 171 4.79 -12.63 21.70
C SER A 171 6.01 -11.77 22.00
N LYS A 172 6.08 -11.24 23.22
CA LYS A 172 7.30 -10.66 23.77
C LYS A 172 8.19 -11.79 24.30
N ALA A 173 8.73 -12.59 23.37
CA ALA A 173 9.72 -13.59 23.74
C ALA A 173 10.97 -12.89 24.29
N SER A 174 11.61 -13.52 25.28
CA SER A 174 12.78 -12.95 25.96
C SER A 174 13.92 -12.72 24.95
N PRO A 175 14.66 -11.59 25.03
CA PRO A 175 15.76 -11.23 24.13
C PRO A 175 16.85 -12.28 24.00
N ILE A 176 16.95 -13.14 25.00
CA ILE A 176 18.11 -13.96 25.24
C ILE A 176 17.86 -15.32 24.63
N ALA A 177 18.35 -15.50 23.40
CA ALA A 177 18.42 -16.83 22.78
C ALA A 177 19.19 -17.77 23.72
N SER A 178 18.64 -18.95 24.00
CA SER A 178 19.26 -19.93 24.89
C SER A 178 20.69 -20.29 24.45
N GLU A 179 20.98 -20.23 23.15
CA GLU A 179 22.31 -20.38 22.57
C GLU A 179 23.32 -19.37 23.13
N THR A 180 22.96 -18.09 23.20
CA THR A 180 23.85 -17.05 23.73
C THR A 180 24.17 -17.26 25.22
N VAL A 181 23.20 -17.74 26.00
CA VAL A 181 23.41 -18.06 27.42
C VAL A 181 24.43 -19.19 27.57
N VAL A 182 24.27 -20.28 26.79
CA VAL A 182 25.16 -21.43 26.86
C VAL A 182 26.58 -21.05 26.45
N THR A 183 26.73 -20.26 25.38
CA THR A 183 28.05 -19.80 24.92
C THR A 183 28.73 -18.89 25.95
N LEU A 184 28.00 -17.95 26.56
CA LEU A 184 28.56 -17.08 27.61
C LEU A 184 28.99 -17.88 28.85
N VAL A 185 28.20 -18.87 29.26
CA VAL A 185 28.53 -19.76 30.39
C VAL A 185 29.78 -20.59 30.06
N ALA A 186 29.88 -21.14 28.85
CA ALA A 186 31.06 -21.90 28.42
C ALA A 186 32.33 -21.05 28.41
N LEU A 187 32.25 -19.81 27.90
CA LEU A 187 33.37 -18.86 27.91
C LEU A 187 33.78 -18.48 29.34
N ALA A 188 32.82 -18.26 30.24
CA ALA A 188 33.10 -17.99 31.65
C ALA A 188 33.84 -19.16 32.32
N TRP A 189 33.40 -20.40 32.10
CA TRP A 189 34.07 -21.60 32.60
C TRP A 189 35.49 -21.74 32.06
N LEU A 190 35.68 -21.51 30.76
CA LEU A 190 36.99 -21.59 30.13
C LEU A 190 37.94 -20.51 30.69
N TYR A 191 37.44 -19.29 30.90
CA TYR A 191 38.20 -18.21 31.54
C TYR A 191 38.65 -18.59 32.96
N ILE A 192 37.73 -19.13 33.78
CA ILE A 192 38.05 -19.58 35.14
C ILE A 192 39.14 -20.66 35.11
N ALA A 193 38.99 -21.67 34.24
CA ALA A 193 39.98 -22.74 34.10
C ALA A 193 41.37 -22.22 33.70
N TYR A 194 41.43 -21.27 32.76
CA TYR A 194 42.68 -20.63 32.36
C TYR A 194 43.29 -19.78 33.48
N SER A 195 42.47 -19.06 34.26
CA SER A 195 42.94 -18.25 35.37
C SER A 195 43.63 -19.10 36.44
N PHE A 196 43.06 -20.25 36.82
CA PHE A 196 43.70 -21.18 37.76
C PHE A 196 45.01 -21.75 37.21
N LYS A 197 45.04 -22.13 35.93
CA LYS A 197 46.28 -22.59 35.29
C LYS A 197 47.36 -21.51 35.32
N SER A 198 47.00 -20.25 35.06
CA SER A 198 47.95 -19.14 35.05
C SER A 198 48.57 -18.85 36.43
N GLN A 199 47.80 -19.02 37.51
CA GLN A 199 48.33 -18.85 38.87
C GLN A 199 49.29 -19.97 39.31
N LEU A 200 49.18 -21.16 38.72
CA LEU A 200 50.08 -22.29 39.02
C LEU A 200 51.40 -22.23 38.23
N LEU A 201 51.46 -21.42 37.17
CA LEU A 201 52.63 -21.28 36.30
C LEU A 201 53.45 -20.01 36.58
N ALA A 202 52.98 -19.16 37.50
CA ALA A 202 53.69 -17.98 38.02
C ALA A 202 54.37 -18.32 39.35
#